data_AF-A0A6B0X1T6-F1
#
_entry.id   AF-A0A6B0X1T6-F1
#
_cell.length_a   1.000
_cell.length_b   1.000
_cell.length_c   1.000
_cell.angle_alpha   90.00
_cell.angle_beta   90.00
_cell.angle_gamma   90.00
#
_symmetry.space_group_name_H-M   'P 1'
#
loop_
_entity.id
_entity.type
_entity.pdbx_description
1 polymer ?
#
loop_
_entity_poly.entity_id
_entity_poly.type
_entity_poly.pdbx_seq_one_letter_code
_entity_poly.pdbx_strand_id
1 'polypeptide(L)'
;MINIPLWIVRHFSFAKSILDYQDSIAWEGLSLPVRQIMPAHYGIICLSKGRPIAIANYEKDARWETRQDFMSLKQWYCVRASCVKKRNVTRITDRQPIGNLWWDIHRLKHNSKRVDHPCQLPPSLMNRLIHTFTKEGDLVLDPFNGAGTTTLTAEMLGRKFVGIELSAQYHAIAEQRHSGLKRGVDPFAKNDATPKAKNSRVSRLKKRKYEVPKKTLQVEVKEIAIKLGRRPDREDVIRLSRYPIRYFDEYFIDWGEVCSAVGDKGMTEEPSQPFRTSPDDRQMELSFG
;
A
#
# COMPACT_ATOMS: atom_id res chain seq x y z
N MET A 1 -16.25 -3.06 0.10
CA MET A 1 -15.71 -3.98 1.12
C MET A 1 -14.21 -3.74 1.24
N ILE A 2 -13.78 -3.22 2.38
CA ILE A 2 -12.35 -3.05 2.71
C ILE A 2 -11.84 -4.44 3.13
N ASN A 3 -10.73 -4.91 2.58
CA ASN A 3 -10.13 -6.19 2.94
C ASN A 3 -9.49 -6.08 4.34
N ILE A 4 -10.31 -6.20 5.37
CA ILE A 4 -9.91 -6.13 6.78
C ILE A 4 -9.26 -7.47 7.16
N PRO A 5 -7.96 -7.50 7.50
CA PRO A 5 -7.30 -8.76 7.84
C PRO A 5 -7.91 -9.42 9.07
N LEU A 6 -8.12 -10.75 9.05
CA LEU A 6 -8.76 -11.47 10.16
C LEU A 6 -8.10 -11.26 11.53
N TRP A 7 -6.77 -11.06 11.56
CA TRP A 7 -6.04 -10.80 12.80
C TRP A 7 -6.46 -9.48 13.47
N ILE A 8 -6.78 -8.44 12.69
CA ILE A 8 -7.18 -7.14 13.24
C ILE A 8 -8.53 -7.25 13.94
N VAL A 9 -9.43 -8.10 13.43
CA VAL A 9 -10.74 -8.38 14.04
C VAL A 9 -10.57 -9.04 15.40
N ARG A 10 -9.64 -10.00 15.51
CA ARG A 10 -9.35 -10.69 16.79
C ARG A 10 -8.76 -9.74 17.82
N HIS A 11 -7.74 -8.96 17.45
CA HIS A 11 -7.13 -7.99 18.36
C HIS A 11 -8.12 -6.90 18.78
N PHE A 12 -8.96 -6.44 17.86
CA PHE A 12 -10.04 -5.50 18.16
C PHE A 12 -11.04 -6.09 19.15
N SER A 13 -11.50 -7.32 18.93
CA SER A 13 -12.48 -7.96 19.83
C SER A 13 -11.95 -8.07 21.25
N PHE A 14 -10.67 -8.40 21.42
CA PHE A 14 -10.05 -8.44 22.75
C PHE A 14 -9.89 -7.03 23.32
N ALA A 15 -9.29 -6.10 22.59
CA ALA A 15 -9.01 -4.76 23.09
C ALA A 15 -10.29 -3.97 23.43
N LYS A 16 -11.38 -4.18 22.69
CA LYS A 16 -12.69 -3.58 22.97
C LYS A 16 -13.32 -4.11 24.27
N SER A 17 -12.91 -5.28 24.77
CA SER A 17 -13.41 -5.77 26.07
C SER A 17 -12.86 -4.97 27.26
N ILE A 18 -11.79 -4.19 27.06
CA ILE A 18 -11.07 -3.45 28.10
C ILE A 18 -10.91 -1.95 27.78
N LEU A 19 -11.25 -1.51 26.57
CA LEU A 19 -11.13 -0.13 26.09
C LEU A 19 -12.38 0.29 25.33
N ASP A 20 -12.67 1.60 25.37
CA ASP A 20 -13.75 2.19 24.61
C ASP A 20 -13.33 2.38 23.15
N TYR A 21 -14.26 2.11 22.23
CA TYR A 21 -14.03 2.37 20.82
C TYR A 21 -14.08 3.87 20.53
N GLN A 22 -13.06 4.36 19.81
CA GLN A 22 -12.96 5.77 19.46
C GLN A 22 -13.15 6.00 17.95
N ASP A 23 -12.36 5.35 17.10
CA ASP A 23 -12.47 5.47 15.64
C ASP A 23 -11.73 4.32 14.93
N SER A 24 -11.93 4.22 13.63
CA SER A 24 -11.22 3.32 12.72
C SER A 24 -10.78 4.13 11.49
N ILE A 25 -9.47 4.36 11.37
CA ILE A 25 -8.89 5.13 10.29
C ILE A 25 -8.45 4.18 9.17
N ALA A 26 -8.88 4.47 7.94
CA ALA A 26 -8.39 3.83 6.73
C ALA A 26 -7.30 4.69 6.09
N TRP A 27 -6.05 4.22 6.12
CA TRP A 27 -4.93 4.86 5.46
C TRP A 27 -4.69 4.24 4.07
N GLU A 28 -5.12 4.94 3.03
CA GLU A 28 -5.08 4.48 1.64
C GLU A 28 -3.69 4.63 1.02
N GLY A 29 -3.06 3.51 0.69
CA GLY A 29 -1.80 3.45 -0.01
C GLY A 29 -2.02 3.31 -1.52
N LEU A 30 -2.31 4.42 -2.20
CA LEU A 30 -2.52 4.53 -3.66
C LEU A 30 -1.91 3.36 -4.47
N SER A 31 -2.78 2.52 -5.01
CA SER A 31 -2.40 1.40 -5.87
C SER A 31 -3.34 1.29 -7.06
N LEU A 32 -2.83 0.85 -8.20
CA LEU A 32 -3.65 0.55 -9.36
C LEU A 32 -4.09 -0.91 -9.26
N PRO A 33 -5.38 -1.22 -9.43
CA PRO A 33 -5.84 -2.60 -9.45
C PRO A 33 -5.17 -3.35 -10.60
N VAL A 34 -4.60 -4.52 -10.31
CA VAL A 34 -4.07 -5.44 -11.31
C VAL A 34 -4.88 -6.72 -11.20
N ARG A 35 -5.91 -6.86 -12.04
CA ARG A 35 -6.86 -8.00 -12.11
C ARG A 35 -7.79 -8.20 -10.90
N GLN A 36 -7.38 -7.82 -9.69
CA GLN A 36 -8.19 -7.86 -8.46
C GLN A 36 -8.08 -6.55 -7.67
N ILE A 37 -9.00 -6.35 -6.72
CA ILE A 37 -8.90 -5.27 -5.73
C ILE A 37 -7.64 -5.53 -4.91
N MET A 38 -6.63 -4.67 -5.05
CA MET A 38 -5.40 -4.82 -4.27
C MET A 38 -5.63 -4.35 -2.83
N PRO A 39 -5.12 -5.08 -1.82
CA PRO A 39 -5.13 -4.63 -0.43
C PRO A 39 -4.12 -3.47 -0.27
N ALA A 40 -4.56 -2.29 -0.64
CA ALA A 40 -3.73 -1.11 -0.78
C ALA A 40 -3.76 -0.18 0.43
N HIS A 41 -4.73 -0.37 1.32
CA HIS A 41 -4.91 0.42 2.53
C HIS A 41 -4.36 -0.31 3.76
N TYR A 42 -4.10 0.45 4.82
CA TYR A 42 -3.88 -0.04 6.17
C TYR A 42 -5.02 0.42 7.07
N GLY A 43 -5.52 -0.46 7.93
CA GLY A 43 -6.45 -0.09 8.99
C GLY A 43 -5.71 0.31 10.25
N ILE A 44 -6.10 1.43 10.86
CA ILE A 44 -5.60 1.91 12.15
C ILE A 44 -6.80 1.98 13.10
N ILE A 45 -6.79 1.15 14.13
CA ILE A 45 -7.85 1.09 15.13
C ILE A 45 -7.49 2.01 16.29
N CYS A 46 -8.42 2.89 16.67
CA CYS A 46 -8.27 3.83 17.76
C CYS A 46 -9.19 3.44 18.92
N LEU A 47 -8.60 3.29 20.11
CA LEU A 47 -9.28 2.90 21.34
C LEU A 47 -8.84 3.84 22.46
N SER A 48 -9.74 4.15 23.39
CA SER A 48 -9.46 5.02 24.55
C SER A 48 -9.67 4.29 25.87
N LYS A 49 -8.92 4.72 26.89
CA LYS A 49 -9.30 4.47 28.29
C LYS A 49 -10.25 5.60 28.72
N GLY A 50 -11.53 5.29 28.83
CA GLY A 50 -12.57 6.26 29.16
C GLY A 50 -13.09 7.02 27.93
N ARG A 51 -13.75 8.16 28.17
CA ARG A 51 -14.53 8.89 27.16
C ARG A 51 -13.70 9.17 25.88
N PRO A 52 -14.13 8.65 24.72
CA PRO A 52 -13.48 8.91 23.44
C PRO A 52 -13.38 10.41 23.12
N ILE A 53 -12.28 10.81 22.47
CA ILE A 53 -12.09 12.16 21.96
C ILE A 53 -12.44 12.15 20.46
N ALA A 54 -13.39 12.97 20.02
CA ALA A 54 -13.73 13.02 18.60
C ALA A 54 -12.53 13.47 17.75
N ILE A 55 -12.21 12.73 16.68
CA ILE A 55 -11.36 13.25 15.60
C ILE A 55 -12.15 14.42 14.97
N ALA A 56 -11.44 15.48 14.56
CA ALA A 56 -11.92 16.83 14.24
C ALA A 56 -12.96 16.98 13.08
N ASN A 57 -14.01 16.17 13.10
CA ASN A 57 -15.14 16.21 12.18
C ASN A 57 -16.46 15.70 12.77
N TYR A 58 -16.47 15.10 13.96
CA TYR A 58 -17.68 14.47 14.49
C TYR A 58 -18.48 15.33 15.49
N GLU A 59 -17.86 16.28 16.21
CA GLU A 59 -18.59 17.17 17.14
C GLU A 59 -17.97 18.58 17.20
N LYS A 60 -18.82 19.59 17.38
CA LYS A 60 -18.45 21.00 17.60
C LYS A 60 -17.73 21.23 18.94
N ASP A 61 -17.74 20.26 19.85
CA ASP A 61 -17.01 20.27 21.12
C ASP A 61 -15.57 19.76 20.98
N ALA A 62 -14.90 20.20 19.91
CA ALA A 62 -13.45 20.06 19.86
C ALA A 62 -12.89 20.87 21.04
N ARG A 63 -12.31 20.19 22.04
CA ARG A 63 -11.59 20.77 23.20
C ARG A 63 -10.31 21.54 22.79
N TRP A 64 -10.29 22.07 21.58
CA TRP A 64 -9.13 22.53 20.85
C TRP A 64 -9.57 23.72 20.00
N GLU A 65 -9.68 24.87 20.66
CA GLU A 65 -9.79 26.13 19.95
C GLU A 65 -8.57 26.29 19.03
N THR A 66 -8.86 26.53 17.75
CA THR A 66 -7.94 27.03 16.71
C THR A 66 -6.74 26.16 16.34
N ARG A 67 -6.86 25.31 15.31
CA ARG A 67 -5.74 25.07 14.37
C ARG A 67 -6.23 24.87 12.94
N GLN A 68 -5.95 25.87 12.09
CA GLN A 68 -5.90 25.72 10.62
C GLN A 68 -4.89 24.65 10.17
N ASP A 69 -4.02 24.19 11.08
CA ASP A 69 -2.93 23.23 10.83
C ASP A 69 -3.40 21.77 10.61
N PHE A 70 -4.65 21.44 10.94
CA PHE A 70 -5.18 20.07 10.87
C PHE A 70 -6.19 19.87 9.75
N MET A 71 -5.81 20.28 8.54
CA MET A 71 -6.63 20.09 7.33
C MET A 71 -5.99 19.07 6.37
N SER A 72 -6.79 18.10 5.96
CA SER A 72 -6.46 17.19 4.86
C SER A 72 -6.55 17.92 3.52
N LEU A 73 -5.87 17.41 2.50
CA LEU A 73 -6.18 17.78 1.12
C LEU A 73 -7.64 17.41 0.79
N LYS A 74 -8.32 18.21 -0.04
CA LYS A 74 -9.66 17.91 -0.58
C LYS A 74 -9.61 16.75 -1.56
N GLN A 75 -10.65 15.92 -1.59
CA GLN A 75 -10.74 14.80 -2.52
C GLN A 75 -10.41 15.25 -3.96
N TRP A 76 -9.68 14.42 -4.70
CA TRP A 76 -9.18 14.72 -6.06
C TRP A 76 -8.08 15.79 -6.15
N TYR A 77 -7.45 16.16 -5.02
CA TYR A 77 -6.27 17.03 -5.06
C TYR A 77 -5.15 16.42 -5.93
N CYS A 78 -4.76 17.16 -6.97
CA CYS A 78 -3.65 16.77 -7.84
C CYS A 78 -2.30 17.06 -7.15
N VAL A 79 -1.60 16.01 -6.71
CA VAL A 79 -0.28 16.11 -6.04
C VAL A 79 0.90 16.33 -7.00
N ARG A 80 0.67 16.48 -8.31
CA ARG A 80 1.75 16.76 -9.28
C ARG A 80 2.41 18.10 -8.94
N ALA A 81 3.73 18.18 -9.02
CA ALA A 81 4.47 19.40 -8.67
C ALA A 81 3.96 20.65 -9.42
N SER A 82 3.61 20.52 -10.70
CA SER A 82 3.00 21.60 -11.50
C SER A 82 1.62 22.02 -10.98
N CYS A 83 0.76 21.05 -10.63
CA CYS A 83 -0.55 21.28 -10.02
C CYS A 83 -0.43 22.02 -8.67
N VAL A 84 0.51 21.60 -7.83
CA VAL A 84 0.77 22.20 -6.51
C VAL A 84 1.29 23.63 -6.68
N LYS A 85 2.29 23.83 -7.55
CA LYS A 85 2.86 25.15 -7.82
C LYS A 85 1.80 26.13 -8.32
N LYS A 86 0.97 25.72 -9.28
CA LYS A 86 -0.13 26.55 -9.80
C LYS A 86 -1.10 26.96 -8.69
N ARG A 87 -1.54 26.01 -7.87
CA ARG A 87 -2.47 26.27 -6.75
C ARG A 87 -1.89 27.24 -5.72
N ASN A 88 -0.61 27.09 -5.39
CA ASN A 88 0.08 28.00 -4.45
C ASN A 88 0.11 29.43 -4.99
N VAL A 89 0.43 29.59 -6.29
CA VAL A 89 0.44 30.91 -6.95
C VAL A 89 -0.96 31.53 -6.96
N THR A 90 -1.99 30.74 -7.26
CA THR A 90 -3.39 31.20 -7.32
C THR A 90 -4.09 31.22 -5.96
N ARG A 91 -3.38 30.95 -4.86
CA ARG A 91 -3.90 30.90 -3.48
C ARG A 91 -5.19 30.08 -3.33
N ILE A 92 -5.29 28.96 -4.06
CA ILE A 92 -6.47 28.08 -3.98
C ILE A 92 -6.40 27.26 -2.70
N THR A 93 -7.43 27.37 -1.87
CA THR A 93 -7.56 26.59 -0.62
C THR A 93 -8.32 25.29 -0.85
N ASP A 94 -7.60 24.26 -1.30
CA ASP A 94 -8.12 22.90 -1.49
C ASP A 94 -7.89 22.01 -0.26
N ARG A 95 -8.37 22.50 0.89
CA ARG A 95 -8.23 21.85 2.19
C ARG A 95 -9.60 21.49 2.76
N GLN A 96 -9.67 20.40 3.50
CA GLN A 96 -10.88 19.93 4.20
C GLN A 96 -10.54 19.45 5.61
N PRO A 97 -11.50 19.47 6.54
CA PRO A 97 -11.32 18.86 7.85
C PRO A 97 -10.90 17.39 7.76
N ILE A 98 -10.10 16.91 8.72
CA ILE A 98 -9.61 15.53 8.74
C ILE A 98 -10.74 14.57 9.13
N GLY A 99 -11.06 13.63 8.24
CA GLY A 99 -11.93 12.48 8.55
C GLY A 99 -11.14 11.24 8.94
N ASN A 100 -11.79 10.08 8.90
CA ASN A 100 -11.15 8.78 9.14
C ASN A 100 -10.65 8.08 7.86
N LEU A 101 -10.79 8.69 6.68
CA LEU A 101 -10.20 8.21 5.43
C LEU A 101 -9.02 9.09 5.03
N TRP A 102 -7.80 8.55 5.15
CA TRP A 102 -6.56 9.29 4.89
C TRP A 102 -5.91 8.81 3.60
N TRP A 103 -5.88 9.68 2.60
CA TRP A 103 -5.35 9.38 1.26
C TRP A 103 -4.25 10.38 0.83
N ASP A 104 -4.09 11.47 1.59
CA ASP A 104 -3.13 12.55 1.38
C ASP A 104 -1.75 12.28 2.00
N ILE A 105 -1.62 11.21 2.78
CA ILE A 105 -0.35 10.75 3.34
C ILE A 105 0.18 9.59 2.50
N HIS A 106 1.31 9.82 1.80
CA HIS A 106 1.93 8.79 0.97
C HIS A 106 3.01 8.00 1.72
N ARG A 107 3.14 6.71 1.38
CA ARG A 107 4.25 5.87 1.83
C ARG A 107 5.60 6.44 1.38
N LEU A 108 6.65 6.18 2.16
CA LEU A 108 8.03 6.52 1.79
C LEU A 108 8.49 5.66 0.60
N LYS A 109 8.38 6.21 -0.62
CA LYS A 109 8.83 5.55 -1.86
C LYS A 109 10.30 5.79 -2.18
N HIS A 110 10.81 6.99 -1.86
CA HIS A 110 12.18 7.39 -2.21
C HIS A 110 13.17 6.97 -1.12
N ASN A 111 14.23 6.28 -1.54
CA ASN A 111 15.32 5.85 -0.66
C ASN A 111 16.00 7.01 0.07
N SER A 112 16.06 8.20 -0.54
CA SER A 112 16.68 9.37 0.05
C SER A 112 15.97 9.93 1.28
N LYS A 113 14.77 9.46 1.63
CA LYS A 113 14.10 9.85 2.90
C LYS A 113 13.95 8.69 3.87
N ARG A 114 14.64 7.58 3.58
CA ARG A 114 14.54 6.34 4.33
C ARG A 114 15.85 6.08 5.04
N VAL A 115 15.73 5.47 6.20
CA VAL A 115 16.85 4.83 6.88
C VAL A 115 16.84 3.34 6.57
N ASP A 116 17.83 2.60 7.07
CA ASP A 116 17.99 1.17 6.82
C ASP A 116 16.94 0.33 7.58
N HIS A 117 15.67 0.50 7.23
CA HIS A 117 14.53 -0.16 7.83
C HIS A 117 13.46 -0.49 6.75
N PRO A 118 13.02 -1.75 6.66
CA PRO A 118 12.15 -2.23 5.57
C PRO A 118 10.74 -1.63 5.63
N CYS A 119 10.20 -1.43 6.82
CA CYS A 119 8.82 -0.98 7.02
C CYS A 119 8.78 0.38 7.74
N GLN A 120 9.61 1.33 7.32
CA GLN A 120 9.63 2.66 7.94
C GLN A 120 8.31 3.41 7.64
N LEU A 121 7.59 3.79 8.69
CA LEU A 121 6.39 4.62 8.57
C LEU A 121 6.75 6.06 8.12
N PRO A 122 5.89 6.73 7.34
CA PRO A 122 6.10 8.12 6.97
C PRO A 122 5.92 9.03 8.19
N PRO A 123 6.79 10.05 8.39
CA PRO A 123 6.70 10.95 9.55
C PRO A 123 5.39 11.73 9.60
N SER A 124 4.81 12.06 8.45
CA SER A 124 3.52 12.76 8.37
C SER A 124 2.35 11.94 8.93
N LEU A 125 2.41 10.60 8.85
CA LEU A 125 1.40 9.74 9.48
C LEU A 125 1.49 9.82 10.99
N MET A 126 2.69 9.67 11.54
CA MET A 126 2.89 9.75 12.99
C MET A 126 2.62 11.14 13.53
N ASN A 127 2.95 12.19 12.77
CA ASN A 127 2.69 13.57 13.16
C ASN A 127 1.18 13.79 13.33
N ARG A 128 0.38 13.34 12.34
CA ARG A 128 -1.09 13.42 12.42
C ARG A 128 -1.62 12.64 13.62
N LEU A 129 -1.22 11.38 13.79
CA LEU A 129 -1.69 10.54 14.90
C LEU A 129 -1.37 11.15 16.26
N ILE A 130 -0.10 11.47 16.52
CA ILE A 130 0.36 11.98 17.81
C ILE A 130 -0.33 13.29 18.12
N HIS A 131 -0.41 14.20 17.15
CA HIS A 131 -1.06 15.48 17.38
C HIS A 131 -2.58 15.37 17.60
N THR A 132 -3.26 14.45 16.90
CA THR A 132 -4.70 14.21 17.08
C THR A 132 -5.04 13.66 18.46
N PHE A 133 -4.20 12.78 19.01
CA PHE A 133 -4.53 12.03 20.23
C PHE A 133 -3.74 12.45 21.48
N THR A 134 -2.86 13.43 21.39
CA THR A 134 -2.03 13.87 22.53
C THR A 134 -1.90 15.39 22.61
N LYS A 135 -1.61 15.91 23.80
CA LYS A 135 -1.21 17.30 24.08
C LYS A 135 0.30 17.43 24.10
N GLU A 136 0.80 18.66 24.00
CA GLU A 136 2.21 18.93 24.30
C GLU A 136 2.53 18.53 25.75
N GLY A 137 3.70 17.94 25.98
CA GLY A 137 4.11 17.41 27.28
C GLY A 137 3.60 16.00 27.62
N ASP A 138 2.60 15.48 26.89
CA ASP A 138 2.11 14.10 27.08
C ASP A 138 3.17 13.06 26.74
N LEU A 139 2.96 11.83 27.22
CA LEU A 139 3.83 10.68 26.98
C LEU A 139 3.30 9.81 25.82
N VAL A 140 4.15 9.54 24.82
CA VAL A 140 3.90 8.60 23.73
C VAL A 140 4.68 7.31 23.94
N LEU A 141 4.00 6.16 23.93
CA LEU A 141 4.63 4.83 24.00
C LEU A 141 4.58 4.15 22.63
N ASP A 142 5.72 3.66 22.15
CA ASP A 142 5.81 2.75 21.01
C ASP A 142 6.58 1.48 21.40
N PRO A 143 5.89 0.33 21.60
CA PRO A 143 6.55 -0.92 21.97
C PRO A 143 7.25 -1.62 20.79
N PHE A 144 7.11 -1.11 19.56
CA PHE A 144 7.70 -1.64 18.33
C PHE A 144 8.33 -0.50 17.52
N ASN A 145 9.19 0.26 18.18
CA ASN A 145 9.65 1.57 17.71
C ASN A 145 10.42 1.51 16.38
N GLY A 146 10.99 0.36 16.03
CA GLY A 146 11.77 0.17 14.82
C GLY A 146 12.89 1.20 14.73
N ALA A 147 12.93 1.95 13.63
CA ALA A 147 13.92 3.01 13.43
C ALA A 147 13.57 4.36 14.10
N GLY A 148 12.54 4.42 14.95
CA GLY A 148 12.24 5.59 15.78
C GLY A 148 11.27 6.59 15.18
N THR A 149 10.53 6.30 14.10
CA THR A 149 9.65 7.31 13.48
C THR A 149 8.64 7.87 14.49
N THR A 150 8.05 7.03 15.33
CA THR A 150 7.07 7.45 16.35
C THR A 150 7.71 8.35 17.40
N THR A 151 8.80 7.89 18.03
CA THR A 151 9.47 8.62 19.11
C THR A 151 10.11 9.92 18.63
N LEU A 152 10.75 9.93 17.46
CA LEU A 152 11.30 11.15 16.85
C LEU A 152 10.21 12.18 16.56
N THR A 153 9.05 11.72 16.06
CA THR A 153 7.94 12.62 15.79
C THR A 153 7.32 13.16 17.08
N ALA A 154 7.24 12.33 18.12
CA ALA A 154 6.81 12.76 19.45
C ALA A 154 7.74 13.84 20.02
N GLU A 155 9.06 13.64 19.97
CA GLU A 155 10.06 14.61 20.42
C GLU A 155 9.94 15.94 19.67
N MET A 156 9.86 15.90 18.34
CA MET A 156 9.68 17.11 17.52
C MET A 156 8.38 17.86 17.79
N LEU A 157 7.35 17.16 18.28
CA LEU A 157 6.07 17.75 18.68
C LEU A 157 6.05 18.18 20.16
N GLY A 158 7.17 18.10 20.89
CA GLY A 158 7.22 18.47 22.31
C GLY A 158 6.51 17.47 23.23
N ARG A 159 6.39 16.20 22.82
CA ARG A 159 5.89 15.10 23.67
C ARG A 159 7.06 14.35 24.29
N LYS A 160 6.87 13.84 25.51
CA LYS A 160 7.73 12.81 26.09
C LYS A 160 7.51 11.51 25.33
N PHE A 161 8.49 10.61 25.33
CA PHE A 161 8.33 9.32 24.66
C PHE A 161 9.04 8.17 25.38
N VAL A 162 8.55 6.96 25.14
CA VAL A 162 9.22 5.70 25.44
C VAL A 162 9.14 4.83 24.18
N GLY A 163 10.29 4.43 23.65
CA GLY A 163 10.37 3.51 22.51
C GLY A 163 11.04 2.22 22.95
N ILE A 164 10.43 1.08 22.62
CA ILE A 164 11.01 -0.25 22.84
C ILE A 164 11.26 -0.87 21.47
N GLU A 165 12.44 -1.44 21.27
CA GLU A 165 12.82 -2.13 20.05
C GLU A 165 13.71 -3.32 20.38
N LEU A 166 13.34 -4.50 19.88
CA LEU A 166 14.06 -5.74 20.14
C LEU A 166 15.36 -5.85 19.32
N SER A 167 15.34 -5.34 18.09
CA SER A 167 16.51 -5.34 17.21
C SER A 167 17.52 -4.29 17.64
N ALA A 168 18.67 -4.73 18.14
CA ALA A 168 19.78 -3.85 18.48
C ALA A 168 20.20 -2.94 17.31
N GLN A 169 20.11 -3.43 16.06
CA GLN A 169 20.38 -2.63 14.87
C GLN A 169 19.39 -1.47 14.72
N TYR A 170 18.08 -1.73 14.86
CA TYR A 170 17.06 -0.70 14.68
C TYR A 170 17.04 0.28 15.86
N HIS A 171 17.29 -0.22 17.07
CA HIS A 171 17.53 0.59 18.25
C HIS A 171 18.66 1.60 18.03
N ALA A 172 19.83 1.12 17.58
CA ALA A 172 20.98 1.99 17.30
C ALA A 172 20.67 3.06 16.24
N ILE A 173 19.91 2.70 15.18
CA ILE A 173 19.43 3.68 14.19
C ILE A 173 18.54 4.74 14.85
N ALA A 174 17.59 4.34 15.69
CA ALA A 174 16.70 5.27 16.38
C ALA A 174 17.50 6.21 17.31
N GLU A 175 18.42 5.69 18.12
CA GLU A 175 19.26 6.47 19.02
C GLU A 175 20.16 7.46 18.29
N GLN A 176 20.78 7.04 17.18
CA GLN A 176 21.60 7.93 16.36
C GLN A 176 20.77 9.10 15.83
N ARG A 177 19.53 8.84 15.41
CA ARG A 177 18.62 9.87 14.92
C ARG A 177 18.17 10.82 16.02
N HIS A 178 17.87 10.30 17.23
CA HIS A 178 17.58 11.14 18.40
C HIS A 178 18.78 12.03 18.77
N SER A 179 19.99 11.48 18.73
CA SER A 179 21.22 12.23 18.95
C SER A 179 21.49 13.28 17.86
N GLY A 180 21.07 13.02 16.62
CA GLY A 180 21.04 14.01 15.54
C GLY A 180 20.05 15.14 15.82
N LEU A 181 18.82 14.80 16.21
CA LEU A 181 17.77 15.76 16.51
C LEU A 181 18.18 16.72 17.65
N LYS A 182 18.79 16.21 18.73
CA LYS A 182 19.33 17.03 19.83
C LYS A 182 20.43 18.01 19.40
N ARG A 183 21.12 17.73 18.28
CA ARG A 183 22.11 18.60 17.66
C ARG A 183 21.52 19.55 16.60
N GLY A 184 20.19 19.58 16.48
CA GLY A 184 19.49 20.41 15.50
C GLY A 184 19.41 19.81 14.09
N VAL A 185 19.75 18.53 13.91
CA VAL A 185 19.64 17.86 12.61
C VAL A 185 18.24 17.30 12.44
N ASP A 186 17.56 17.65 11.34
CA ASP A 186 16.25 17.07 11.01
C ASP A 186 16.39 15.56 10.69
N PRO A 187 15.81 14.66 11.52
CA PRO A 187 15.94 13.21 11.35
C PRO A 187 15.15 12.65 10.16
N PHE A 188 14.36 13.49 9.48
CA PHE A 188 13.56 13.15 8.30
C PHE A 188 14.00 13.90 7.04
N ALA A 189 15.13 14.62 7.12
CA ALA A 189 15.78 15.25 5.98
C ALA A 189 16.20 14.23 4.92
N LYS A 190 16.56 14.73 3.74
CA LYS A 190 17.14 13.88 2.70
C LYS A 190 18.49 13.33 3.20
N ASN A 191 18.69 12.03 2.98
CA ASN A 191 19.91 11.30 3.23
C ASN A 191 20.52 10.87 1.89
N ASP A 192 21.82 11.05 1.75
CA ASP A 192 22.58 10.62 0.58
C ASP A 192 22.93 9.12 0.63
N ALA A 193 22.84 8.51 1.81
CA ALA A 193 23.00 7.08 1.99
C ALA A 193 21.83 6.30 1.39
N THR A 194 22.13 5.23 0.65
CA THR A 194 21.11 4.33 0.10
C THR A 194 20.80 3.20 1.09
N PRO A 195 19.55 3.06 1.58
CA PRO A 195 19.14 1.95 2.42
C PRO A 195 19.31 0.60 1.71
N LYS A 196 19.81 -0.39 2.45
CA LYS A 196 20.05 -1.76 1.95
C LYS A 196 18.99 -2.75 2.44
N ALA A 197 18.29 -2.42 3.52
CA ALA A 197 17.24 -3.23 4.13
C ALA A 197 16.17 -3.57 3.11
N LYS A 198 15.96 -4.88 2.89
CA LYS A 198 14.95 -5.40 1.98
C LYS A 198 13.67 -5.68 2.74
N ASN A 199 12.53 -5.32 2.15
CA ASN A 199 11.21 -5.65 2.69
C ASN A 199 10.89 -7.14 2.63
N SER A 200 11.65 -7.91 1.85
CA SER A 200 11.47 -9.35 1.72
C SER A 200 12.81 -10.06 1.73
N ARG A 201 12.89 -11.15 2.50
CA ARG A 201 14.02 -12.09 2.51
C ARG A 201 14.09 -12.91 1.21
N VAL A 202 13.00 -12.95 0.45
CA VAL A 202 12.94 -13.65 -0.83
C VAL A 202 13.93 -12.99 -1.78
N SER A 203 14.94 -13.76 -2.21
CA SER A 203 15.86 -13.33 -3.24
C SER A 203 15.07 -12.97 -4.48
N ARG A 204 15.24 -11.75 -4.98
CA ARG A 204 14.68 -11.41 -6.30
C ARG A 204 15.25 -12.39 -7.31
N LEU A 205 14.36 -13.11 -7.99
CA LEU A 205 14.77 -13.95 -9.12
C LEU A 205 15.55 -13.07 -10.10
N LYS A 206 16.68 -13.59 -10.60
CA LYS A 206 17.44 -12.89 -11.64
C LYS A 206 16.48 -12.65 -12.81
N LYS A 207 16.42 -11.41 -13.29
CA LYS A 207 15.60 -11.05 -14.44
C LYS A 207 16.06 -11.94 -15.60
N ARG A 208 15.22 -12.89 -16.03
CA ARG A 208 15.51 -13.73 -17.19
C ARG A 208 15.71 -12.79 -18.40
N LYS A 209 16.83 -12.95 -19.11
CA LYS A 209 17.03 -12.33 -20.40
C LYS A 209 16.28 -13.18 -21.42
N TYR A 210 15.24 -12.61 -22.02
CA TYR A 210 14.50 -13.26 -23.07
C TYR A 210 15.10 -12.84 -24.41
N GLU A 211 15.30 -13.78 -25.32
CA GLU A 211 15.68 -13.48 -26.71
C GLU A 211 14.54 -12.70 -27.40
N VAL A 212 13.30 -13.09 -27.09
CA VAL A 212 12.07 -12.42 -27.54
C VAL A 212 11.25 -12.00 -26.32
N PRO A 213 10.78 -10.74 -26.20
CA PRO A 213 9.98 -10.33 -25.06
C PRO A 213 8.76 -11.24 -24.84
N LYS A 214 8.51 -11.66 -23.60
CA LYS A 214 7.35 -12.50 -23.23
C LYS A 214 6.02 -11.91 -23.73
N LYS A 215 5.90 -10.59 -23.79
CA LYS A 215 4.73 -9.88 -24.33
C LYS A 215 4.53 -10.12 -25.84
N THR A 216 5.60 -10.22 -26.62
CA THR A 216 5.54 -10.50 -28.06
C THR A 216 4.98 -11.91 -28.30
N LEU A 217 5.44 -12.90 -27.53
CA LEU A 217 4.92 -14.27 -27.59
C LEU A 217 3.42 -14.34 -27.19
N GLN A 218 3.01 -13.56 -26.18
CA GLN A 218 1.60 -13.44 -25.81
C GLN A 218 0.73 -12.83 -26.91
N VAL A 219 1.25 -11.87 -27.67
CA VAL A 219 0.55 -11.27 -28.82
C VAL A 219 0.43 -12.29 -29.96
N GLU A 220 1.50 -13.03 -30.25
CA GLU A 220 1.49 -14.10 -31.25
C GLU A 220 0.40 -15.14 -30.98
N VAL A 221 0.32 -15.66 -29.74
CA VAL A 221 -0.69 -16.66 -29.35
C VAL A 221 -2.10 -16.10 -29.47
N LYS A 222 -2.29 -14.81 -29.19
CA LYS A 222 -3.56 -14.13 -29.39
C LYS A 222 -3.95 -14.02 -30.86
N GLU A 223 -3.00 -13.71 -31.76
CA GLU A 223 -3.22 -13.70 -33.20
C GLU A 223 -3.60 -15.09 -33.74
N ILE A 224 -2.90 -16.14 -33.26
CA ILE A 224 -3.23 -17.54 -33.61
C ILE A 224 -4.64 -17.88 -33.14
N ALA A 225 -5.02 -17.52 -31.92
CA ALA A 225 -6.37 -17.76 -31.41
C ALA A 225 -7.46 -17.06 -32.24
N ILE A 226 -7.21 -15.82 -32.68
CA ILE A 226 -8.13 -15.09 -33.56
C ILE A 226 -8.29 -15.84 -34.89
N LYS A 227 -7.20 -16.33 -35.48
CA LYS A 227 -7.23 -17.10 -36.73
C LYS A 227 -7.97 -18.43 -36.61
N LEU A 228 -7.83 -19.10 -35.47
CA LEU A 228 -8.47 -20.40 -35.21
C LEU A 228 -9.92 -20.29 -34.74
N GLY A 229 -10.35 -19.12 -34.25
CA GLY A 229 -11.67 -18.96 -33.63
C GLY A 229 -11.84 -19.75 -32.33
N ARG A 230 -10.74 -20.28 -31.76
CA ARG A 230 -10.71 -21.03 -30.49
C ARG A 230 -9.37 -20.80 -29.79
N ARG A 231 -9.30 -21.23 -28.52
CA ARG A 231 -8.03 -21.26 -27.78
C ARG A 231 -7.06 -22.23 -28.49
N PRO A 232 -5.84 -21.80 -28.83
CA PRO A 232 -4.84 -22.66 -29.44
C PRO A 232 -4.32 -23.65 -28.40
N ASP A 233 -4.10 -24.89 -28.84
CA ASP A 233 -3.33 -25.88 -28.12
C ASP A 233 -1.83 -25.76 -28.45
N ARG A 234 -1.02 -26.66 -27.92
CA ARG A 234 0.43 -26.63 -28.11
C ARG A 234 0.79 -26.90 -29.57
N GLU A 235 0.10 -27.84 -30.21
CA GLU A 235 0.29 -28.25 -31.61
C GLU A 235 -0.04 -27.12 -32.58
N ASP A 236 -1.09 -26.34 -32.28
CA ASP A 236 -1.46 -25.15 -33.03
C ASP A 236 -0.34 -24.10 -33.02
N VAL A 237 0.26 -23.86 -31.86
CA VAL A 237 1.37 -22.91 -31.73
C VAL A 237 2.62 -23.42 -32.45
N ILE A 238 2.91 -24.73 -32.38
CA ILE A 238 4.01 -25.33 -33.17
C ILE A 238 3.82 -25.09 -34.67
N ARG A 239 2.60 -25.26 -35.16
CA ARG A 239 2.26 -25.17 -36.58
C ARG A 239 2.17 -23.73 -37.09
N LEU A 240 1.65 -22.81 -36.26
CA LEU A 240 1.23 -21.47 -36.71
C LEU A 240 2.10 -20.34 -36.18
N SER A 241 2.95 -20.58 -35.17
CA SER A 241 3.81 -19.54 -34.61
C SER A 241 5.04 -19.28 -35.47
N ARG A 242 5.41 -18.00 -35.57
CA ARG A 242 6.70 -17.55 -36.12
C ARG A 242 7.87 -17.82 -35.18
N TYR A 243 7.60 -18.20 -33.92
CA TYR A 243 8.61 -18.37 -32.90
C TYR A 243 8.78 -19.85 -32.52
N PRO A 244 10.03 -20.31 -32.27
CA PRO A 244 10.29 -21.66 -31.79
C PRO A 244 9.50 -22.02 -30.53
N ILE A 245 8.95 -23.23 -30.49
CA ILE A 245 8.12 -23.71 -29.37
C ILE A 245 8.84 -23.65 -28.01
N ARG A 246 10.18 -23.82 -28.01
CA ARG A 246 11.03 -23.71 -26.81
C ARG A 246 10.84 -22.39 -26.06
N TYR A 247 10.56 -21.27 -26.76
CA TYR A 247 10.36 -19.99 -26.08
C TYR A 247 9.07 -19.98 -25.26
N PHE A 248 8.03 -20.68 -25.70
CA PHE A 248 6.79 -20.80 -24.94
C PHE A 248 6.95 -21.75 -23.76
N ASP A 249 7.60 -22.89 -23.98
CA ASP A 249 7.84 -23.90 -22.93
C ASP A 249 8.80 -23.38 -21.84
N GLU A 250 9.79 -22.55 -22.17
CA GLU A 250 10.76 -22.03 -21.19
C GLU A 250 10.33 -20.73 -20.49
N TYR A 251 9.57 -19.85 -21.17
CA TYR A 251 9.29 -18.49 -20.67
C TYR A 251 8.02 -18.42 -19.81
N PHE A 252 7.15 -19.43 -19.92
CA PHE A 252 5.88 -19.52 -19.21
C PHE A 252 5.90 -20.68 -18.21
N ILE A 253 5.12 -20.56 -17.13
CA ILE A 253 5.02 -21.59 -16.08
C ILE A 253 4.28 -22.81 -16.62
N ASP A 254 3.23 -22.58 -17.41
CA ASP A 254 2.40 -23.61 -18.01
C ASP A 254 1.67 -23.07 -19.26
N TRP A 255 1.00 -23.97 -19.98
CA TRP A 255 0.19 -23.64 -21.17
C TRP A 255 -1.08 -22.83 -20.85
N GLY A 256 -1.52 -22.86 -19.59
CA GLY A 256 -2.54 -21.94 -19.08
C GLY A 256 -2.06 -20.49 -19.20
N GLU A 257 -0.83 -20.21 -18.75
CA GLU A 257 -0.19 -18.91 -18.80
C GLU A 257 0.11 -18.46 -20.24
N VAL A 258 0.59 -19.37 -21.11
CA VAL A 258 0.83 -19.09 -22.54
C VAL A 258 -0.42 -18.51 -23.20
N CYS A 259 -1.56 -19.16 -22.98
CA CYS A 259 -2.82 -18.77 -23.58
C CYS A 259 -3.61 -17.73 -22.75
N SER A 260 -3.07 -17.23 -21.64
CA SER A 260 -3.76 -16.25 -20.78
C SER A 260 -4.11 -14.95 -21.51
N ALA A 261 -3.31 -14.57 -22.51
CA ALA A 261 -3.52 -13.37 -23.32
C ALA A 261 -4.68 -13.50 -24.33
N VAL A 262 -5.16 -14.72 -24.60
CA VAL A 262 -6.26 -14.98 -25.54
C VAL A 262 -7.60 -14.45 -25.01
N GLY A 263 -7.80 -14.51 -23.69
CA GLY A 263 -9.01 -13.98 -23.03
C GLY A 263 -8.97 -12.48 -22.73
N ASP A 264 -7.80 -11.86 -22.72
CA ASP A 264 -7.63 -10.42 -22.44
C ASP A 264 -7.84 -9.61 -23.73
N LYS A 265 -9.09 -9.17 -24.02
CA LYS A 265 -9.29 -7.92 -24.76
C LYS A 265 -9.04 -6.80 -23.75
N GLY A 266 -7.88 -6.13 -23.82
CA GLY A 266 -7.58 -5.01 -22.92
C GLY A 266 -8.73 -4.00 -22.87
N MET A 267 -8.87 -3.27 -21.77
CA MET A 267 -9.97 -2.32 -21.43
C MET A 267 -10.82 -1.84 -22.64
N THR A 268 -11.84 -2.60 -23.02
CA THR A 268 -12.87 -2.21 -24.00
C THR A 268 -14.24 -2.51 -23.43
N GLU A 269 -15.23 -1.66 -23.72
CA GLU A 269 -16.56 -1.66 -23.08
C GLU A 269 -17.55 -2.70 -23.63
N GLU A 270 -17.15 -3.54 -24.58
CA GLU A 270 -18.03 -4.54 -25.20
C GLU A 270 -18.08 -5.88 -24.44
N PRO A 271 -19.27 -6.48 -24.20
CA PRO A 271 -19.41 -7.76 -23.50
C PRO A 271 -18.79 -8.95 -24.27
N SER A 272 -18.20 -9.90 -23.54
CA SER A 272 -17.58 -11.10 -24.12
C SER A 272 -18.62 -12.08 -24.69
N GLN A 273 -18.43 -12.53 -25.92
CA GLN A 273 -18.97 -13.82 -26.34
C GLN A 273 -18.04 -14.94 -25.84
N PRO A 274 -18.54 -15.95 -25.10
CA PRO A 274 -17.69 -17.02 -24.62
C PRO A 274 -17.17 -17.87 -25.78
N PHE A 275 -15.86 -18.17 -25.76
CA PHE A 275 -15.34 -19.28 -26.56
C PHE A 275 -15.92 -20.57 -25.98
N ARG A 276 -16.71 -21.30 -26.78
CA ARG A 276 -17.27 -22.59 -26.38
C ARG A 276 -16.12 -23.55 -26.06
N THR A 277 -16.07 -24.04 -24.83
CA THR A 277 -15.23 -25.18 -24.46
C THR A 277 -15.81 -26.46 -25.08
N SER A 278 -14.94 -27.33 -25.59
CA SER A 278 -15.29 -28.67 -26.09
C SER A 278 -16.06 -29.48 -25.02
N PRO A 279 -17.06 -30.30 -25.38
CA PRO A 279 -18.01 -30.91 -24.43
C PRO A 279 -17.53 -32.19 -23.73
N ASP A 280 -16.23 -32.41 -23.55
CA ASP A 280 -15.71 -33.60 -22.83
C ASP A 280 -14.91 -33.17 -21.61
N ASP A 281 -15.60 -32.94 -20.48
CA ASP A 281 -15.06 -33.29 -19.16
C ASP A 281 -16.14 -33.16 -18.06
N ARG A 282 -16.66 -34.34 -17.66
CA ARG A 282 -17.22 -34.71 -16.34
C ARG A 282 -18.55 -34.10 -15.90
N GLN A 283 -19.64 -34.79 -16.25
CA GLN A 283 -20.76 -35.00 -15.34
C GLN A 283 -20.48 -36.22 -14.46
N MET A 284 -20.26 -36.00 -13.16
CA MET A 284 -20.55 -36.98 -12.12
C MET A 284 -21.84 -36.51 -11.47
N GLU A 285 -22.96 -37.13 -11.85
CA GLU A 285 -24.26 -36.90 -11.21
C GLU A 285 -24.21 -37.41 -9.76
N LEU A 286 -24.45 -36.53 -8.81
CA LEU A 286 -24.92 -36.89 -7.49
C LEU A 286 -26.43 -36.71 -7.49
N SER A 287 -27.14 -37.83 -7.58
CA SER A 287 -28.56 -37.93 -7.27
C SER A 287 -28.75 -37.93 -5.75
N PHE A 288 -29.56 -37.00 -5.26
CA PHE A 288 -30.26 -37.14 -3.99
C PHE A 288 -31.75 -36.94 -4.26
N GLY A 289 -32.55 -37.91 -3.83
CA GLY A 289 -34.01 -37.85 -3.81
C GLY A 289 -34.56 -36.98 -2.69
#